data_AF-A0A0R3SM09-F1
#
_entry.id   AF-A0A0R3SM09-F1
#
_cell.length_a   1.000
_cell.length_b   1.000
_cell.length_c   1.000
_cell.angle_alpha   90.00
_cell.angle_beta   90.00
_cell.angle_gamma   90.00
#
_symmetry.space_group_name_H-M   'P 1'
#
loop_
_entity.id
_entity.type
_entity.pdbx_description
1 polymer ?
#
loop_
_entity_poly.entity_id
_entity_poly.type
_entity_poly.pdbx_seq_one_letter_code
_entity_poly.pdbx_strand_id
1 'polypeptide(L)'
;MPIKHENIKFLVIALRDSVEIYAWAPRPYHKFMAFKHFSSLHFRPLLVDLTVEENQRLKVIYGSEAGFHAIDLDTNTVFDLYLCPKPNRGTITPHCIVVLPNTDGLQLLLCYDTEGVYVDTSGKMTKNVVIQWGETPTSVAYIASSGQLLGWGLRAIEVRSAATGHLDGVFMHKREQRFKFLCERNDKVFFSNTRSGSPQVSMMTLSGIHW
;
A
#
# COMPACT_ATOMS: atom_id res chain seq x y z
N MET A 1 -24.03 17.61 -24.84
CA MET A 1 -23.08 16.48 -24.81
C MET A 1 -22.74 16.21 -23.35
N PRO A 2 -22.80 14.97 -22.86
CA PRO A 2 -22.52 14.71 -21.45
C PRO A 2 -21.03 14.94 -21.21
N ILE A 3 -20.73 15.83 -20.26
CA ILE A 3 -19.38 16.03 -19.74
C ILE A 3 -18.99 14.69 -19.09
N LYS A 4 -18.09 13.92 -19.74
CA LYS A 4 -17.42 12.79 -19.09
C LYS A 4 -16.55 13.40 -17.99
N HIS A 5 -17.05 13.44 -16.76
CA HIS A 5 -16.27 13.86 -15.60
C HIS A 5 -15.05 12.93 -15.49
N GLU A 6 -13.86 13.52 -15.60
CA GLU A 6 -12.60 12.82 -15.37
C GLU A 6 -12.54 12.34 -13.91
N ASN A 7 -12.03 11.13 -13.69
CA ASN A 7 -11.64 10.69 -12.34
C ASN A 7 -10.59 11.69 -11.81
N ILE A 8 -10.93 12.43 -10.75
CA ILE A 8 -10.02 13.39 -10.12
C ILE A 8 -8.80 12.62 -9.61
N LYS A 9 -7.61 13.12 -9.91
CA LYS A 9 -6.35 12.56 -9.40
C LYS A 9 -6.00 13.22 -8.09
N PHE A 10 -5.57 12.44 -7.12
CA PHE A 10 -5.10 12.93 -5.83
C PHE A 10 -3.62 12.64 -5.63
N LEU A 11 -2.95 13.54 -4.92
CA LEU A 11 -1.61 13.36 -4.40
C LEU A 11 -1.70 13.48 -2.89
N VAL A 12 -1.30 12.42 -2.17
CA VAL A 12 -1.28 12.40 -0.71
C VAL A 12 0.15 12.30 -0.22
N ILE A 13 0.50 13.10 0.78
CA ILE A 13 1.86 13.26 1.26
C ILE A 13 1.86 13.15 2.78
N ALA A 14 2.65 12.23 3.32
CA ALA A 14 3.01 12.21 4.73
C ALA A 14 4.18 13.17 4.94
N LEU A 15 3.96 14.20 5.74
CA LEU A 15 5.00 15.10 6.24
C LEU A 15 5.44 14.64 7.64
N ARG A 16 6.36 15.37 8.26
CA ARG A 16 6.92 14.99 9.57
C ARG A 16 5.82 14.70 10.59
N ASP A 17 4.85 15.61 10.73
CA ASP A 17 3.81 15.54 11.78
C ASP A 17 2.39 15.82 11.22
N SER A 18 2.21 15.68 9.91
CA SER A 18 0.95 16.00 9.23
C SER A 18 0.77 15.18 7.95
N VAL A 19 -0.46 15.18 7.43
CA VAL A 19 -0.80 14.61 6.14
C VAL A 19 -1.46 15.68 5.27
N GLU A 20 -0.97 15.80 4.03
CA GLU A 20 -1.47 16.76 3.05
C GLU A 20 -2.05 16.04 1.84
N ILE A 21 -3.20 16.53 1.39
CA ILE A 21 -3.91 16.03 0.22
C ILE A 21 -4.02 17.16 -0.78
N TYR A 22 -3.62 16.87 -2.01
CA TYR A 22 -3.80 17.75 -3.16
C TYR A 22 -4.67 17.07 -4.21
N ALA A 23 -5.56 17.83 -4.83
CA ALA A 23 -6.39 17.38 -5.95
C ALA A 23 -5.91 18.01 -7.25
N TRP A 24 -5.91 17.25 -8.34
CA TRP A 24 -5.57 17.76 -9.67
C TRP A 24 -6.68 18.68 -10.17
N ALA A 25 -6.32 19.95 -10.42
CA ALA A 25 -7.21 20.89 -11.08
C ALA A 25 -6.94 20.87 -12.60
N PRO A 26 -7.97 20.64 -13.45
CA PRO A 26 -7.82 20.69 -14.90
C PRO A 26 -7.55 22.14 -15.36
N ARG A 27 -7.53 22.35 -16.68
CA ARG A 27 -7.37 23.70 -17.25
C ARG A 27 -8.45 24.65 -16.72
N PRO A 28 -8.14 25.93 -16.44
CA PRO A 28 -6.87 26.61 -16.78
C PRO A 28 -5.73 26.40 -15.78
N TYR A 29 -5.97 25.82 -14.61
CA TYR A 29 -4.95 25.72 -13.55
C TYR A 29 -3.85 24.72 -13.88
N HIS A 30 -4.19 23.53 -14.41
CA HIS A 30 -3.27 22.48 -14.84
C HIS A 30 -2.19 22.14 -13.79
N LYS A 31 -2.59 22.04 -12.52
CA LYS A 31 -1.71 21.76 -11.38
C LYS A 31 -2.46 21.09 -10.24
N PHE A 32 -1.72 20.45 -9.34
CA PHE A 32 -2.23 20.01 -8.04
C PHE A 32 -2.52 21.20 -7.14
N MET A 33 -3.72 21.24 -6.59
CA MET A 33 -4.19 22.28 -5.67
C MET A 33 -4.44 21.67 -4.29
N ALA A 34 -4.12 22.42 -3.24
CA ALA A 34 -4.34 21.97 -1.87
C ALA A 34 -5.82 21.64 -1.66
N PHE A 35 -6.10 20.46 -1.14
CA PHE A 35 -7.45 19.95 -0.91
C PHE A 35 -7.76 19.91 0.59
N LYS A 36 -6.96 19.16 1.36
CA LYS A 36 -7.09 19.04 2.81
C LYS A 36 -5.72 18.90 3.47
N HIS A 37 -5.63 19.35 4.71
CA HIS A 37 -4.43 19.27 5.54
C HIS A 37 -4.84 18.81 6.94
N PHE A 38 -4.19 17.77 7.44
CA PHE A 38 -4.42 17.22 8.77
C PHE A 38 -3.12 17.32 9.57
N SER A 39 -3.11 18.21 10.56
CA SER A 39 -2.02 18.36 11.53
C SER A 39 -2.43 17.83 12.90
N SER A 40 -1.48 17.72 13.82
CA SER A 40 -1.73 17.28 15.20
C SER A 40 -2.34 15.88 15.29
N LEU A 41 -1.93 14.98 14.38
CA LEU A 41 -2.31 13.57 14.43
C LEU A 41 -1.74 12.96 15.72
N HIS A 42 -2.55 12.15 16.42
CA HIS A 42 -2.13 11.49 17.64
C HIS A 42 -0.90 10.60 17.41
N PHE A 43 -0.89 9.90 16.27
CA PHE A 43 0.24 9.10 15.82
C PHE A 43 0.91 9.74 14.61
N ARG A 44 2.24 9.74 14.63
CA ARG A 44 3.05 10.33 13.56
C ARG A 44 2.98 9.50 12.27
N PRO A 45 2.63 10.08 11.11
CA PRO A 45 2.56 9.34 9.85
C PRO A 45 3.98 9.02 9.32
N LEU A 46 4.21 7.75 8.98
CA LEU A 46 5.45 7.24 8.38
C LEU A 46 5.29 6.86 6.91
N LEU A 47 4.09 6.41 6.54
CA LEU A 47 3.65 6.21 5.16
C LEU A 47 2.19 6.60 5.04
N VAL A 48 1.75 6.86 3.82
CA VAL A 48 0.36 7.19 3.54
C VAL A 48 -0.07 6.60 2.20
N ASP A 49 -1.35 6.26 2.10
CA ASP A 49 -2.04 5.90 0.87
C ASP A 49 -3.48 6.44 0.89
N LEU A 50 -4.14 6.42 -0.25
CA LEU A 50 -5.52 6.86 -0.42
C LEU A 50 -6.36 5.73 -1.01
N THR A 51 -7.45 5.38 -0.35
CA THR A 51 -8.48 4.52 -0.94
C THR A 51 -9.70 5.34 -1.36
N VAL A 52 -10.30 4.92 -2.47
CA VAL A 52 -11.54 5.46 -3.00
C VAL A 52 -12.58 4.35 -2.85
N GLU A 53 -13.51 4.54 -1.92
CA GLU A 53 -14.59 3.59 -1.68
C GLU A 53 -15.72 3.76 -2.71
N GLU A 54 -16.67 2.84 -2.68
CA GLU A 54 -17.94 3.00 -3.39
C GLU A 54 -18.58 4.37 -3.08
N ASN A 55 -19.23 4.97 -4.08
CA ASN A 55 -19.78 6.34 -4.03
C ASN A 55 -18.74 7.47 -3.96
N GLN A 56 -17.48 7.21 -4.34
CA GLN A 56 -16.39 8.19 -4.37
C GLN A 56 -16.02 8.75 -2.98
N ARG A 57 -16.29 8.01 -1.91
CA ARG A 57 -15.84 8.37 -0.57
C ARG A 57 -14.34 8.16 -0.46
N LEU A 58 -13.65 9.16 0.09
CA LEU A 58 -12.20 9.16 0.17
C LEU A 58 -11.76 8.92 1.60
N LYS A 59 -10.85 7.95 1.78
CA LYS A 59 -10.15 7.75 3.05
C LYS A 59 -8.66 7.74 2.85
N VAL A 60 -7.96 8.49 3.67
CA VAL A 60 -6.50 8.45 3.74
C VAL A 60 -6.09 7.45 4.79
N ILE A 61 -5.24 6.51 4.42
CA ILE A 61 -4.69 5.51 5.33
C ILE A 61 -3.24 5.88 5.61
N TYR A 62 -2.86 5.97 6.88
CA TYR A 62 -1.46 6.20 7.24
C TYR A 62 -0.99 5.17 8.27
N GLY A 63 0.26 4.73 8.14
CA GLY A 63 0.91 3.89 9.14
C GLY A 63 1.79 4.73 10.06
N SER A 64 1.90 4.31 11.30
CA SER A 64 2.72 4.89 12.36
C SER A 64 3.51 3.79 13.08
N GLU A 65 4.31 4.18 14.08
CA GLU A 65 5.00 3.21 14.94
C GLU A 65 4.04 2.38 15.81
N ALA A 66 2.80 2.81 16.00
CA ALA A 66 1.82 2.09 16.81
C ALA A 66 0.93 1.14 15.99
N GLY A 67 0.76 1.39 14.69
CA GLY A 67 -0.27 0.75 13.90
C GLY A 67 -0.59 1.48 12.60
N PHE A 68 -1.82 1.29 12.12
CA PHE A 68 -2.39 1.96 10.97
C PHE A 68 -3.70 2.64 11.33
N HIS A 69 -3.93 3.79 10.72
CA HIS A 69 -5.01 4.70 11.04
C HIS A 69 -5.64 5.19 9.74
N ALA A 70 -6.90 5.59 9.82
CA ALA A 70 -7.64 6.16 8.71
C ALA A 70 -8.08 7.59 9.04
N ILE A 71 -8.17 8.40 7.99
CA ILE A 71 -8.80 9.73 8.00
C ILE A 71 -9.92 9.70 6.99
N ASP A 72 -11.15 9.80 7.47
CA ASP A 72 -12.33 9.94 6.60
C ASP A 72 -12.42 11.39 6.11
N LEU A 73 -12.28 11.61 4.80
CA LEU A 73 -12.19 12.96 4.25
C LEU A 73 -13.54 13.70 4.20
N ASP A 74 -14.66 12.99 4.31
CA ASP A 74 -15.98 13.59 4.32
C ASP A 74 -16.27 14.18 5.71
N THR A 75 -15.96 13.42 6.76
CA THR A 75 -16.21 13.79 8.16
C THR A 75 -15.02 14.45 8.85
N ASN A 76 -13.82 14.38 8.25
CA ASN A 76 -12.54 14.77 8.85
C ASN A 76 -12.20 14.01 10.14
N THR A 77 -12.78 12.83 10.35
CA THR A 77 -12.53 12.02 11.55
C THR A 77 -11.29 11.15 11.36
N VAL A 78 -10.51 11.02 12.43
CA VAL A 78 -9.33 10.16 12.50
C VAL A 78 -9.65 9.00 13.44
N PHE A 79 -9.38 7.78 13.01
CA PHE A 79 -9.62 6.58 13.80
C PHE A 79 -8.60 5.48 13.50
N ASP A 80 -8.45 4.53 14.41
CA ASP A 80 -7.50 3.44 14.29
C ASP A 80 -8.10 2.31 13.45
N LEU A 81 -7.36 1.83 12.45
CA LEU A 81 -7.73 0.63 11.69
C LEU A 81 -7.13 -0.63 12.30
N TYR A 82 -5.89 -0.53 12.77
CA TYR A 82 -5.16 -1.65 13.33
C TYR A 82 -4.10 -1.12 14.28
N LEU A 83 -4.18 -1.51 15.55
CA LEU A 83 -3.12 -1.27 16.53
C LEU A 83 -2.42 -2.59 16.81
N CYS A 84 -1.08 -2.58 16.77
CA CYS A 84 -0.33 -3.80 16.99
C CYS A 84 -0.53 -4.30 18.43
N PRO A 85 -0.99 -5.55 18.64
CA PRO A 85 -1.33 -6.06 19.97
C PRO A 85 -0.12 -6.47 20.82
N LYS A 86 1.11 -6.08 20.44
CA LYS A 86 2.34 -6.50 21.13
C LYS A 86 2.28 -6.08 22.63
N PRO A 87 2.42 -7.03 23.58
CA PRO A 87 2.13 -6.82 25.01
C PRO A 87 2.94 -5.71 25.71
N ASN A 88 4.01 -5.21 25.08
CA ASN A 88 4.86 -4.13 25.62
C ASN A 88 4.85 -2.84 24.79
N ARG A 89 3.81 -2.57 23.98
CA ARG A 89 3.79 -1.41 23.05
C ARG A 89 5.02 -1.40 22.13
N GLY A 90 5.38 -2.57 21.62
CA GLY A 90 6.47 -2.66 20.65
C GLY A 90 6.14 -1.81 19.43
N THR A 91 7.07 -0.95 19.02
CA THR A 91 6.92 -0.18 17.80
C THR A 91 6.94 -1.13 16.60
N ILE A 92 6.14 -0.82 15.58
CA ILE A 92 6.18 -1.48 14.28
C ILE A 92 6.83 -0.55 13.25
N THR A 93 7.42 -1.12 12.22
CA THR A 93 7.87 -0.37 11.05
C THR A 93 6.91 -0.64 9.89
N PRO A 94 5.93 0.24 9.65
CA PRO A 94 4.99 0.03 8.56
C PRO A 94 5.68 0.36 7.23
N HIS A 95 5.44 -0.45 6.20
CA HIS A 95 6.18 -0.33 4.93
C HIS A 95 5.30 -0.46 3.68
N CYS A 96 4.06 -0.93 3.79
CA CYS A 96 3.13 -0.98 2.66
C CYS A 96 1.66 -0.97 3.10
N ILE A 97 0.82 -0.29 2.33
CA ILE A 97 -0.63 -0.38 2.35
C ILE A 97 -1.03 -0.85 0.95
N VAL A 98 -1.81 -1.93 0.87
CA VAL A 98 -2.29 -2.46 -0.42
C VAL A 98 -3.81 -2.47 -0.40
N VAL A 99 -4.43 -1.65 -1.25
CA VAL A 99 -5.87 -1.72 -1.51
C VAL A 99 -6.15 -2.97 -2.33
N LEU A 100 -7.00 -3.87 -1.81
CA LEU A 100 -7.27 -5.14 -2.48
C LEU A 100 -8.21 -4.93 -3.67
N PRO A 101 -7.91 -5.49 -4.84
CA PRO A 101 -8.76 -5.36 -6.01
C PRO A 101 -10.10 -6.06 -5.81
N ASN A 102 -11.13 -5.61 -6.53
CA ASN A 102 -12.49 -6.17 -6.48
C ASN A 102 -13.12 -6.13 -5.07
N THR A 103 -12.74 -5.14 -4.26
CA THR A 103 -13.31 -4.91 -2.92
C THR A 103 -13.91 -3.51 -2.76
N ASP A 104 -14.12 -2.80 -3.89
CA ASP A 104 -14.65 -1.43 -3.91
C ASP A 104 -13.90 -0.46 -2.99
N GLY A 105 -12.58 -0.66 -2.85
CA GLY A 105 -11.71 0.13 -1.98
C GLY A 105 -11.87 -0.15 -0.48
N LEU A 106 -12.70 -1.13 -0.09
CA LEU A 106 -13.08 -1.39 1.29
C LEU A 106 -12.12 -2.33 2.03
N GLN A 107 -11.29 -3.11 1.34
CA GLN A 107 -10.36 -4.03 2.01
C GLN A 107 -8.91 -3.69 1.72
N LEU A 108 -8.09 -3.83 2.77
CA LEU A 108 -6.69 -3.47 2.80
C LEU A 108 -5.85 -4.65 3.31
N LEU A 109 -4.66 -4.81 2.74
CA LEU A 109 -3.56 -5.52 3.37
C LEU A 109 -2.57 -4.49 3.92
N LEU A 110 -2.36 -4.51 5.22
CA LEU A 110 -1.45 -3.62 5.94
C LEU A 110 -0.17 -4.38 6.28
N CYS A 111 0.97 -3.94 5.76
CA CYS A 111 2.25 -4.63 5.94
C CYS A 111 3.20 -3.83 6.82
N TYR A 112 3.73 -4.48 7.85
CA TYR A 112 4.66 -3.93 8.82
C TYR A 112 5.66 -4.98 9.28
N ASP A 113 6.88 -4.59 9.62
CA ASP A 113 7.95 -5.51 10.01
C ASP A 113 8.08 -6.69 9.02
N THR A 114 7.71 -7.91 9.43
CA THR A 114 7.67 -9.11 8.58
C THR A 114 6.26 -9.67 8.44
N GLU A 115 5.24 -8.89 8.80
CA GLU A 115 3.85 -9.30 8.90
C GLU A 115 2.96 -8.54 7.93
N GLY A 116 1.83 -9.15 7.58
CA GLY A 116 0.76 -8.53 6.82
C GLY A 116 -0.61 -8.95 7.34
N VAL A 117 -1.46 -7.99 7.66
CA VAL A 117 -2.81 -8.21 8.20
C VAL A 117 -3.89 -7.68 7.28
N TYR A 118 -5.00 -8.41 7.18
CA TYR A 118 -6.15 -8.04 6.36
C TYR A 118 -7.21 -7.33 7.20
N VAL A 119 -7.52 -6.10 6.84
CA VAL A 119 -8.56 -5.29 7.49
C VAL A 119 -9.49 -4.69 6.46
N ASP A 120 -10.67 -4.25 6.89
CA ASP A 120 -11.48 -3.30 6.12
C ASP A 120 -11.18 -1.85 6.52
N THR A 121 -11.73 -0.90 5.76
CA THR A 121 -11.60 0.54 6.01
C THR A 121 -12.40 1.05 7.22
N SER A 122 -12.98 0.14 8.01
CA SER A 122 -13.56 0.41 9.33
C SER A 122 -12.71 -0.14 10.48
N GLY A 123 -11.63 -0.87 10.17
CA GLY A 123 -10.72 -1.46 11.15
C GLY A 123 -11.06 -2.89 11.58
N LYS A 124 -12.02 -3.53 10.92
CA LYS A 124 -12.37 -4.92 11.21
C LYS A 124 -11.46 -5.88 10.45
N MET A 125 -10.96 -6.91 11.12
CA MET A 125 -10.22 -8.00 10.49
C MET A 125 -11.09 -8.71 9.43
N THR A 126 -10.60 -8.81 8.19
CA THR A 126 -11.35 -9.42 7.07
C THR A 126 -10.90 -10.84 6.76
N LYS A 127 -9.70 -11.23 7.20
CA LYS A 127 -9.20 -12.61 7.13
C LYS A 127 -8.48 -13.00 8.42
N ASN A 128 -8.55 -14.28 8.76
CA ASN A 128 -7.86 -14.85 9.92
C ASN A 128 -6.39 -15.21 9.63
N VAL A 129 -5.97 -15.18 8.37
CA VAL A 129 -4.58 -15.42 7.97
C VAL A 129 -3.73 -14.17 8.18
N VAL A 130 -2.54 -14.36 8.74
CA VAL A 130 -1.48 -13.35 8.78
C VAL A 130 -0.41 -13.77 7.78
N ILE A 131 0.02 -12.83 6.93
CA ILE A 131 1.14 -13.05 6.01
C ILE A 131 2.44 -12.89 6.79
N GLN A 132 3.33 -13.88 6.74
CA GLN A 132 4.62 -13.84 7.43
C GLN A 132 5.76 -13.94 6.43
N TRP A 133 6.44 -12.84 6.16
CA TRP A 133 7.61 -12.76 5.29
C TRP A 133 8.87 -13.31 5.98
N GLY A 134 9.81 -13.88 5.25
CA GLY A 134 11.10 -14.32 5.79
C GLY A 134 12.04 -13.17 6.15
N GLU A 135 11.84 -11.99 5.56
CA GLU A 135 12.48 -10.72 5.91
C GLU A 135 11.54 -9.55 5.59
N THR A 136 11.82 -8.35 6.13
CA THR A 136 11.00 -7.17 5.87
C THR A 136 11.06 -6.77 4.41
N PRO A 137 9.96 -6.86 3.65
CA PRO A 137 9.96 -6.47 2.25
C PRO A 137 10.13 -4.96 2.10
N THR A 138 10.96 -4.53 1.15
CA THR A 138 11.07 -3.13 0.75
C THR A 138 9.88 -2.66 -0.06
N SER A 139 9.11 -3.59 -0.63
CA SER A 139 7.88 -3.33 -1.39
C SER A 139 7.03 -4.60 -1.41
N VAL A 140 5.70 -4.44 -1.38
CA VAL A 140 4.74 -5.53 -1.51
C VAL A 140 3.75 -5.17 -2.61
N ALA A 141 3.31 -6.16 -3.39
CA ALA A 141 2.26 -5.99 -4.39
C ALA A 141 1.29 -7.17 -4.35
N TYR A 142 0.01 -6.90 -4.57
CA TYR A 142 -1.00 -7.91 -4.85
C TYR A 142 -1.20 -8.04 -6.35
N ILE A 143 -1.14 -9.27 -6.85
CA ILE A 143 -1.35 -9.60 -8.26
C ILE A 143 -2.79 -10.07 -8.44
N ALA A 144 -3.59 -9.25 -9.11
CA ALA A 144 -5.02 -9.49 -9.24
C ALA A 144 -5.37 -10.78 -9.98
N SER A 145 -4.62 -11.10 -11.04
CA SER A 145 -4.91 -12.25 -11.90
C SER A 145 -4.65 -13.59 -11.22
N SER A 146 -3.69 -13.68 -10.29
CA SER A 146 -3.34 -14.94 -9.60
C SER A 146 -3.74 -14.99 -8.12
N GLY A 147 -4.09 -13.86 -7.52
CA GLY A 147 -4.35 -13.79 -6.07
C GLY A 147 -3.09 -13.97 -5.22
N GLN A 148 -1.92 -13.63 -5.76
CA GLN A 148 -0.63 -13.77 -5.10
C GLN A 148 -0.11 -12.44 -4.60
N LEU A 149 0.67 -12.50 -3.53
CA LEU A 149 1.46 -11.40 -3.01
C LEU A 149 2.91 -11.60 -3.42
N LEU A 150 3.52 -10.56 -3.98
CA LEU A 150 4.96 -10.49 -4.19
C LEU A 150 5.55 -9.57 -3.12
N GLY A 151 6.46 -10.09 -2.31
CA GLY A 151 7.25 -9.34 -1.34
C GLY A 151 8.70 -9.23 -1.82
N TRP A 152 9.12 -8.04 -2.22
CA TRP A 152 10.52 -7.78 -2.58
C TRP A 152 11.34 -7.55 -1.33
N GLY A 153 12.12 -8.55 -0.92
CA GLY A 153 13.16 -8.42 0.10
C GLY A 153 14.49 -7.93 -0.50
N LEU A 154 15.50 -7.81 0.36
CA LEU A 154 16.86 -7.49 -0.07
C LEU A 154 17.52 -8.69 -0.74
N ARG A 155 17.23 -9.91 -0.28
CA ARG A 155 17.89 -11.14 -0.72
C ARG A 155 17.05 -11.95 -1.69
N ALA A 156 15.73 -11.79 -1.69
CA ALA A 156 14.84 -12.51 -2.57
C ALA A 156 13.51 -11.78 -2.81
N ILE A 157 12.77 -12.22 -3.83
CA ILE A 157 11.35 -11.93 -3.97
C ILE A 157 10.59 -13.17 -3.50
N GLU A 158 9.78 -13.03 -2.45
CA GLU A 158 8.86 -14.07 -1.99
C GLU A 158 7.52 -13.94 -2.71
N VAL A 159 6.96 -15.06 -3.15
CA VAL A 159 5.61 -15.16 -3.71
C VAL A 159 4.75 -15.97 -2.76
N ARG A 160 3.66 -15.37 -2.27
CA ARG A 160 2.77 -16.00 -1.30
C ARG A 160 1.33 -15.97 -1.75
N SER A 161 0.56 -16.99 -1.41
CA SER A 161 -0.88 -16.98 -1.60
C SER A 161 -1.54 -15.94 -0.69
N ALA A 162 -2.29 -15.00 -1.26
CA ALA A 162 -3.04 -14.02 -0.45
C ALA A 162 -4.25 -14.63 0.28
N ALA A 163 -4.63 -15.87 -0.06
CA ALA A 163 -5.73 -16.58 0.57
C ALA A 163 -5.27 -17.36 1.82
N THR A 164 -4.10 -17.99 1.76
CA THR A 164 -3.62 -18.93 2.79
C THR A 164 -2.32 -18.49 3.47
N GLY A 165 -1.60 -17.51 2.93
CA GLY A 165 -0.28 -17.08 3.42
C GLY A 165 0.86 -18.05 3.08
N HIS A 166 0.55 -19.16 2.40
CA HIS A 166 1.51 -20.17 1.97
C HIS A 166 2.58 -19.57 1.05
N LEU A 167 3.81 -20.06 1.15
CA LEU A 167 4.93 -19.67 0.31
C LEU A 167 4.90 -20.46 -0.99
N ASP A 168 4.48 -19.83 -2.08
CA ASP A 168 4.34 -20.45 -3.39
C ASP A 168 5.67 -20.43 -4.17
N GLY A 169 6.56 -19.47 -3.90
CA GLY A 169 7.85 -19.40 -4.58
C GLY A 169 8.81 -18.36 -4.01
N VAL A 170 10.10 -18.50 -4.36
CA VAL A 170 11.16 -17.58 -3.96
C VAL A 170 12.13 -17.34 -5.11
N PHE A 171 12.36 -16.08 -5.47
CA PHE A 171 13.37 -15.68 -6.46
C PHE A 171 14.57 -15.06 -5.76
N MET A 172 15.62 -15.86 -5.58
CA MET A 172 16.85 -15.42 -4.92
C MET A 172 17.63 -14.40 -5.77
N HIS A 173 18.16 -13.38 -5.13
CA HIS A 173 19.06 -12.41 -5.75
C HIS A 173 20.51 -12.87 -5.61
N LYS A 174 21.32 -12.69 -6.66
CA LYS A 174 22.76 -12.99 -6.61
C LYS A 174 23.53 -12.10 -5.62
N ARG A 175 22.99 -10.91 -5.34
CA ARG A 175 23.49 -9.88 -4.43
C ARG A 175 22.29 -9.12 -3.90
N GLU A 176 22.42 -8.47 -2.75
CA GLU A 176 21.35 -7.63 -2.22
C GLU A 176 20.90 -6.58 -3.24
N GLN A 177 19.58 -6.50 -3.44
CA GLN A 177 18.92 -5.55 -4.32
C GLN A 177 17.86 -4.79 -3.54
N ARG A 178 17.57 -3.55 -3.95
CA ARG A 178 16.46 -2.78 -3.39
C ARG A 178 15.46 -2.47 -4.48
N PHE A 179 14.46 -3.31 -4.60
CA PHE A 179 13.42 -3.15 -5.60
C PHE A 179 12.20 -2.42 -5.04
N LYS A 180 11.55 -1.63 -5.89
CA LYS A 180 10.26 -1.00 -5.61
C LYS A 180 9.28 -1.40 -6.70
N PHE A 181 8.15 -1.98 -6.30
CA PHE A 181 7.04 -2.23 -7.22
C PHE A 181 6.52 -0.91 -7.79
N LEU A 182 6.17 -0.90 -9.07
CA LEU A 182 5.62 0.25 -9.75
C LEU A 182 4.17 0.00 -10.17
N CYS A 183 3.92 -1.05 -10.94
CA CYS A 183 2.59 -1.45 -11.33
C CYS A 183 2.57 -2.88 -11.90
N GLU A 184 1.37 -3.44 -11.95
CA GLU A 184 1.05 -4.63 -12.73
C GLU A 184 0.19 -4.21 -13.92
N ARG A 185 0.51 -4.74 -15.11
CA ARG A 185 -0.25 -4.50 -16.33
C ARG A 185 -0.05 -5.63 -17.33
N ASN A 186 -1.14 -6.26 -17.77
CA ASN A 186 -1.12 -7.34 -18.77
C ASN A 186 -0.20 -8.50 -18.35
N ASP A 187 -0.38 -9.02 -17.12
CA ASP A 187 0.41 -10.13 -16.55
C ASP A 187 1.91 -9.85 -16.45
N LYS A 188 2.27 -8.57 -16.39
CA LYS A 188 3.64 -8.11 -16.23
C LYS A 188 3.72 -7.21 -15.03
N VAL A 189 4.72 -7.48 -14.21
CA VAL A 189 5.07 -6.68 -13.04
C VAL A 189 6.25 -5.80 -13.39
N PHE A 190 6.07 -4.49 -13.26
CA PHE A 190 7.11 -3.49 -13.42
C PHE A 190 7.64 -3.08 -12.05
N PHE A 191 8.96 -3.03 -11.92
CA PHE A 191 9.63 -2.66 -10.68
C PHE A 191 10.91 -1.89 -10.99
N SER A 192 11.31 -0.99 -10.10
CA SER A 192 12.57 -0.27 -10.22
C SER A 192 13.63 -0.81 -9.27
N ASN A 193 14.88 -0.81 -9.69
CA ASN A 193 16.02 -0.99 -8.79
C ASN A 193 16.49 0.39 -8.31
N THR A 194 16.57 0.56 -7.00
CA THR A 194 16.95 1.82 -6.34
C THR A 194 18.34 1.76 -5.71
N ARG A 195 19.11 0.70 -5.96
CA ARG A 195 20.50 0.61 -5.52
C ARG A 195 21.37 1.65 -6.26
N SER A 196 22.37 2.18 -5.56
CA SER A 196 23.34 3.20 -5.98
C SER A 196 23.58 3.26 -7.50
N GLY A 197 23.04 4.28 -8.17
CA GLY A 197 23.11 4.48 -9.61
C GLY A 197 21.83 5.12 -10.15
N SER A 198 21.74 5.26 -11.47
CA SER A 198 20.51 5.71 -12.12
C SER A 198 19.39 4.66 -11.91
N PRO A 199 18.17 5.06 -11.51
CA PRO A 199 17.06 4.14 -11.37
C PRO A 199 16.80 3.39 -12.68
N GLN A 200 16.77 2.06 -12.62
CA GLN A 200 16.45 1.20 -13.76
C GLN A 200 15.08 0.57 -13.56
N VAL A 201 14.22 0.65 -14.58
CA VAL A 201 12.92 -0.03 -14.61
C VAL A 201 13.11 -1.39 -15.27
N SER A 202 12.70 -2.45 -14.58
CA SER A 202 12.70 -3.84 -15.04
C SER A 202 11.28 -4.39 -15.07
N MET A 203 11.10 -5.51 -15.75
CA MET A 203 9.81 -6.18 -15.90
C MET A 203 9.96 -7.68 -15.68
N MET A 204 9.03 -8.29 -14.96
CA MET A 204 8.86 -9.74 -14.84
C MET A 204 7.51 -10.13 -15.45
N THR A 205 7.52 -11.15 -16.30
CA THR A 205 6.29 -11.74 -16.87
C THR A 205 5.81 -12.85 -15.93
N LEU A 206 4.53 -12.81 -15.56
CA LEU A 206 3.91 -13.80 -14.68
C LEU A 206 3.33 -14.99 -15.44
N SER A 207 3.01 -14.83 -16.72
CA SER A 207 2.52 -15.92 -17.57
C SER A 207 3.60 -17.00 -17.75
N GLY A 208 3.32 -18.21 -17.28
CA GLY A 208 4.20 -19.38 -17.39
C GLY A 208 4.95 -19.75 -16.11
N ILE A 209 4.76 -19.01 -15.01
CA ILE A 209 5.26 -19.44 -13.70
C ILE A 209 4.21 -20.38 -13.10
N HIS A 210 4.38 -21.68 -13.34
CA HIS A 210 3.68 -22.71 -12.58
C HIS A 210 4.42 -22.87 -11.25
N TRP A 211 3.75 -22.56 -10.15
CA TRP A 211 4.25 -22.70 -8.78
C TRP A 211 4.14 -24.15 -8.32
#